data_AF-A0A3B0UHA8-F1
#
_entry.id   AF-A0A3B0UHA8-F1
#
_cell.length_a   1.000
_cell.length_b   1.000
_cell.length_c   1.000
_cell.angle_alpha   90.00
_cell.angle_beta   90.00
_cell.angle_gamma   90.00
#
_symmetry.space_group_name_H-M   'P 1'
#
loop_
_entity.id
_entity.type
_entity.pdbx_description
1 polymer ?
#
loop_
_entity_poly.entity_id
_entity_poly.type
_entity_poly.pdbx_seq_one_letter_code
_entity_poly.pdbx_strand_id
1 'polypeptide(L)'
;MLSTLYALLYYLATILLVVGVGLRVIRYARTPAPLKIPTTPAPVTRWGVFWRMVREVTLFESLFKSNKWIWLFGYVFHISLLLVLLRHLRYFTEPVWFWVVFVQPYGTYAGFAMVAGLAAL
;
A
#
# COMPACT_ATOMS: atom_id res chain seq x y z
N MET A 1 -10.19 5.58 34.02
CA MET A 1 -9.39 6.72 33.55
C MET A 1 -8.48 6.36 32.39
N LEU A 2 -7.67 5.29 32.47
CA LEU A 2 -6.78 4.90 31.36
C LEU A 2 -7.53 4.29 30.16
N SER A 3 -8.49 3.38 30.38
CA SER A 3 -9.25 2.76 29.28
C SER A 3 -10.09 3.77 28.49
N THR A 4 -10.67 4.74 29.18
CA THR A 4 -11.43 5.85 28.58
C THR A 4 -10.51 6.74 27.74
N LEU A 5 -9.28 7.00 28.20
CA LEU A 5 -8.29 7.75 27.42
C LEU A 5 -7.93 7.01 26.12
N TYR A 6 -7.63 5.71 26.19
CA TYR A 6 -7.32 4.93 24.98
C TYR A 6 -8.49 4.88 24.00
N ALA A 7 -9.72 4.70 24.47
CA ALA A 7 -10.90 4.72 23.62
C ALA A 7 -11.02 6.06 22.87
N LEU A 8 -10.88 7.18 23.57
CA LEU A 8 -10.92 8.52 22.95
C LEU A 8 -9.80 8.70 21.92
N LEU A 9 -8.58 8.26 22.23
CA LEU A 9 -7.45 8.34 21.29
C LEU A 9 -7.69 7.51 20.03
N TYR A 10 -8.24 6.30 20.14
CA TYR A 10 -8.57 5.49 18.97
C TYR A 10 -9.65 6.15 18.11
N TYR A 11 -10.73 6.65 18.71
CA TYR A 11 -11.76 7.36 17.95
C TYR A 11 -11.20 8.59 17.24
N LEU A 12 -10.38 9.39 17.93
CA LEU A 12 -9.74 10.56 17.34
C LEU A 12 -8.81 10.16 16.18
N ALA A 13 -7.97 9.14 16.37
CA ALA A 13 -7.06 8.65 15.34
C ALA A 13 -7.82 8.14 14.11
N THR A 14 -8.93 7.40 14.29
CA THR A 14 -9.78 6.93 13.20
C THR A 14 -10.43 8.10 12.45
N ILE A 15 -10.95 9.10 13.16
CA ILE A 15 -11.54 10.30 12.53
C ILE A 15 -10.48 11.04 11.70
N LEU A 16 -9.30 11.29 12.28
CA LEU A 16 -8.21 11.97 11.59
C LEU A 16 -7.74 11.19 10.36
N LEU A 17 -7.62 9.87 10.44
CA LEU A 17 -7.25 9.01 9.33
C LEU A 17 -8.29 9.09 8.20
N VAL A 18 -9.56 8.82 8.50
CA VAL A 18 -10.63 8.74 7.48
C VAL A 18 -10.91 10.10 6.85
N VAL A 19 -11.12 11.14 7.67
CA VAL A 19 -11.42 12.48 7.18
C VAL A 19 -10.19 13.08 6.49
N GLY A 20 -9.00 12.95 7.09
CA GLY A 20 -7.76 13.48 6.53
C GLY A 20 -7.43 12.86 5.18
N VAL A 21 -7.50 11.52 5.06
CA VAL A 21 -7.29 10.82 3.79
C VAL A 21 -8.39 11.19 2.78
N GLY A 22 -9.66 11.22 3.19
CA GLY A 22 -10.78 11.59 2.32
C GLY A 22 -10.62 12.98 1.70
N LEU A 23 -10.32 13.99 2.53
CA LEU A 23 -10.07 15.35 2.06
C LEU A 23 -8.86 15.43 1.12
N ARG A 24 -7.82 14.62 1.37
CA ARG A 24 -6.63 14.57 0.50
C ARG A 24 -6.95 13.95 -0.86
N VAL A 25 -7.71 12.86 -0.89
CA VAL A 25 -8.17 12.22 -2.13
C VAL A 25 -9.03 13.18 -2.94
N ILE A 26 -9.98 13.87 -2.31
CA ILE A 26 -10.82 14.88 -2.98
C ILE A 26 -9.96 15.99 -3.58
N ARG A 27 -8.95 16.47 -2.84
CA ARG A 27 -8.01 17.49 -3.34
C ARG A 27 -7.27 16.99 -4.57
N TYR A 28 -6.70 15.79 -4.53
CA TYR A 28 -5.98 15.21 -5.66
C TYR A 28 -6.87 14.96 -6.88
N ALA A 29 -8.12 14.58 -6.67
CA ALA A 29 -9.08 14.39 -7.76
C ALA A 29 -9.48 15.70 -8.45
N ARG A 30 -9.47 16.83 -7.72
CA ARG A 30 -9.87 18.15 -8.23
C ARG A 30 -8.70 18.99 -8.73
N THR A 31 -7.50 18.77 -8.21
CA THR A 31 -6.30 19.52 -8.61
C THR A 31 -5.71 18.90 -9.88
N PRO A 32 -5.74 19.60 -11.04
CA PRO A 32 -5.06 19.11 -12.22
C PRO A 32 -3.55 19.03 -11.95
N ALA A 33 -2.95 17.88 -12.22
CA ALA A 33 -1.50 17.69 -12.13
C ALA A 33 -0.89 17.88 -13.53
N PRO A 34 -0.24 19.02 -13.82
CA PRO A 34 0.45 19.21 -15.09
C PRO A 34 1.65 18.27 -15.16
N LEU A 35 1.48 17.13 -15.84
CA LEU A 35 2.52 16.13 -16.01
C LEU A 35 3.53 16.62 -17.06
N LYS A 36 4.79 16.80 -16.65
CA LYS A 36 5.92 16.96 -17.57
C LYS A 36 6.41 15.57 -17.99
N ILE A 37 5.67 14.86 -18.84
CA ILE A 37 6.13 13.57 -19.37
C ILE A 37 6.04 13.57 -20.90
N PRO A 38 7.18 13.51 -21.63
CA PRO A 38 7.17 13.15 -23.04
C PRO A 38 6.87 11.65 -23.11
N THR A 39 5.64 11.27 -23.46
CA THR A 39 5.25 9.86 -23.59
C THR A 39 5.01 9.52 -25.05
N THR A 40 6.10 9.27 -25.77
CA THR A 40 6.07 8.59 -27.06
C THR A 40 6.29 7.08 -26.83
N PRO A 41 5.49 6.20 -27.45
CA PRO A 41 4.06 6.33 -27.73
C PRO A 41 3.23 6.01 -26.47
N ALA A 42 2.45 6.99 -26.00
CA ALA A 42 1.44 6.77 -24.96
C ALA A 42 0.28 5.91 -25.48
N PRO A 43 -0.39 5.12 -24.63
CA PRO A 43 -1.61 4.43 -25.03
C PRO A 43 -2.69 5.45 -25.45
N VAL A 44 -3.17 5.33 -26.68
CA VAL A 44 -4.21 6.23 -27.23
C VAL A 44 -5.64 5.82 -26.86
N THR A 45 -5.82 4.62 -26.29
CA THR A 45 -7.11 4.10 -25.86
C THR A 45 -7.24 4.14 -24.34
N ARG A 46 -8.47 4.34 -23.83
CA ARG A 46 -8.76 4.26 -22.38
C ARG A 46 -8.32 2.92 -21.79
N TRP A 47 -8.51 1.84 -22.55
CA TRP A 47 -8.11 0.50 -22.16
C TRP A 47 -6.59 0.36 -22.04
N GLY A 48 -5.84 0.93 -22.98
CA GLY A 48 -4.39 0.97 -22.91
C GLY A 48 -3.88 1.76 -21.70
N VAL A 49 -4.53 2.87 -21.34
CA VAL A 49 -4.19 3.64 -20.14
C VAL A 49 -4.48 2.83 -18.88
N PHE A 50 -5.63 2.16 -18.80
CA PHE A 50 -5.97 1.29 -17.67
C PHE A 50 -4.89 0.24 -17.43
N TRP A 51 -4.50 -0.53 -18.45
CA TRP A 51 -3.46 -1.55 -18.32
C TRP A 51 -2.08 -0.99 -18.03
N ARG A 52 -1.75 0.20 -18.52
CA ARG A 52 -0.53 0.90 -18.15
C ARG A 52 -0.54 1.20 -16.65
N MET A 53 -1.62 1.78 -16.15
CA MET A 53 -1.73 2.12 -14.72
C MET A 53 -1.70 0.89 -13.82
N VAL A 54 -2.37 -0.20 -14.20
CA VAL A 54 -2.30 -1.47 -13.47
C VAL A 54 -0.85 -1.93 -13.32
N ARG A 55 -0.10 -2.01 -14.42
CA ARG A 55 1.30 -2.45 -14.39
C ARG A 55 2.21 -1.52 -13.60
N GLU A 56 2.01 -0.21 -13.71
CA GLU A 56 2.78 0.75 -12.91
C GLU A 56 2.47 0.66 -11.42
N VAL A 57 1.20 0.44 -11.04
CA VAL A 57 0.81 0.38 -9.62
C VAL A 57 1.17 -0.95 -8.98
N THR A 58 0.99 -2.07 -9.69
CA THR A 58 1.17 -3.41 -9.10
C THR A 58 2.58 -3.94 -9.29
N LEU A 59 3.23 -3.66 -10.42
CA LEU A 59 4.55 -4.22 -10.76
C LEU A 59 5.67 -3.19 -10.78
N PHE A 60 5.36 -1.90 -10.62
CA PHE A 60 6.32 -0.80 -10.74
C PHE A 60 7.14 -0.88 -12.04
N GLU A 61 6.45 -1.09 -13.18
CA GLU A 61 7.07 -1.35 -14.49
C GLU A 61 8.13 -0.29 -14.88
N SER A 62 7.85 0.99 -14.65
CA SER A 62 8.82 2.07 -14.91
C SER A 62 10.06 1.98 -14.01
N LEU A 63 9.88 1.68 -12.72
CA LEU A 63 10.97 1.52 -11.77
C LEU A 63 11.83 0.29 -12.11
N PHE A 64 11.22 -0.80 -12.55
CA PHE A 64 11.95 -1.99 -13.02
C PHE A 64 12.89 -1.67 -14.18
N LYS A 65 12.43 -0.85 -15.14
CA LYS A 65 13.22 -0.40 -16.29
C LYS A 65 14.31 0.59 -15.90
N SER A 66 14.07 1.43 -14.88
CA SER A 66 15.00 2.48 -14.46
C SER A 66 16.07 1.97 -13.49
N ASN A 67 15.68 1.31 -12.40
CA ASN A 67 16.59 0.86 -11.36
C ASN A 67 16.09 -0.44 -10.72
N LYS A 68 16.73 -1.55 -11.09
CA LYS A 68 16.38 -2.90 -10.60
C LYS A 68 16.61 -3.08 -9.10
N TRP A 69 17.55 -2.33 -8.50
CA TRP A 69 17.83 -2.41 -7.07
C TRP A 69 16.66 -1.84 -6.25
N ILE A 70 16.29 -0.59 -6.51
CA ILE A 70 15.17 0.06 -5.82
C ILE A 70 13.86 -0.65 -6.14
N TRP A 71 13.70 -1.15 -7.37
CA TRP A 71 12.56 -1.99 -7.72
C TRP A 71 12.45 -3.23 -6.83
N LEU A 72 13.54 -4.01 -6.70
CA LEU A 72 13.54 -5.26 -5.95
C LEU A 72 13.20 -5.01 -4.47
N PHE A 73 13.93 -4.11 -3.81
CA PHE A 73 13.73 -3.85 -2.39
C PHE A 73 12.43 -3.11 -2.09
N GLY A 74 12.00 -2.24 -3.00
CA GLY A 74 10.67 -1.63 -2.95
C GLY A 74 9.55 -2.67 -3.04
N TYR A 75 9.69 -3.64 -3.94
CA TYR A 75 8.71 -4.72 -4.11
C TYR A 75 8.70 -5.65 -2.89
N VAL A 76 9.87 -6.05 -2.37
CA VAL A 76 10.00 -6.84 -1.14
C VAL A 76 9.33 -6.13 0.04
N PHE A 77 9.56 -4.82 0.20
CA PHE A 77 8.93 -4.03 1.25
C PHE A 77 7.40 -4.05 1.14
N HIS A 78 6.84 -3.78 -0.05
CA HIS A 78 5.39 -3.70 -0.24
C HIS A 78 4.67 -5.04 -0.09
N ILE A 79 5.23 -6.13 -0.62
CA ILE A 79 4.66 -7.47 -0.44
C ILE A 79 4.73 -7.91 1.02
N SER A 80 5.82 -7.58 1.70
CA SER A 80 5.97 -7.86 3.14
C SER A 80 4.96 -7.06 3.97
N LEU A 81 4.79 -5.77 3.68
CA LEU A 81 3.77 -4.92 4.30
C LEU A 81 2.37 -5.51 4.11
N LEU A 82 2.03 -5.96 2.90
CA LEU A 82 0.75 -6.61 2.62
C LEU A 82 0.55 -7.86 3.50
N LEU A 83 1.52 -8.76 3.56
CA LEU A 83 1.43 -9.97 4.39
C LEU A 83 1.30 -9.64 5.88
N VAL A 84 2.02 -8.62 6.37
CA VAL A 84 1.90 -8.15 7.74
C VAL A 84 0.49 -7.62 8.00
N LEU A 85 -0.08 -6.82 7.10
CA LEU A 85 -1.46 -6.32 7.23
C LEU A 85 -2.49 -7.45 7.24
N LEU A 86 -2.36 -8.42 6.33
CA LEU A 86 -3.25 -9.60 6.29
C LEU A 86 -3.17 -10.42 7.59
N ARG A 87 -1.98 -10.57 8.18
CA ARG A 87 -1.81 -11.22 9.48
C ARG A 87 -2.53 -10.47 10.60
N HIS A 88 -2.52 -9.13 10.58
CA HIS A 88 -3.19 -8.30 11.58
C HIS A 88 -4.72 -8.40 11.50
N LEU A 89 -5.28 -8.82 10.36
CA LEU A 89 -6.72 -9.02 10.20
C LEU A 89 -7.29 -10.04 11.21
N ARG A 90 -6.45 -10.93 11.76
CA ARG A 90 -6.84 -11.89 12.79
C ARG A 90 -7.51 -11.25 14.01
N TYR A 91 -7.16 -9.99 14.33
CA TYR A 91 -7.71 -9.29 15.48
C TYR A 91 -9.09 -8.65 15.22
N PHE A 92 -9.58 -8.70 13.98
CA PHE A 92 -10.83 -8.09 13.56
C PHE A 92 -11.89 -9.12 13.14
N THR A 93 -11.56 -10.41 13.16
CA THR A 93 -12.45 -11.50 12.70
C THR A 93 -12.54 -12.60 13.76
N GLU A 94 -13.76 -12.93 14.20
CA GLU A 94 -14.05 -14.02 15.13
C GLU A 94 -15.25 -14.83 14.59
N PRO A 95 -15.07 -16.11 14.19
CA PRO A 95 -13.81 -16.85 14.16
C PRO A 95 -12.85 -16.32 13.10
N VAL A 96 -11.55 -16.53 13.31
CA VAL A 96 -10.52 -16.16 12.33
C VAL A 96 -10.74 -16.93 11.03
N TRP A 97 -10.84 -16.22 9.90
CA TRP A 97 -11.08 -16.83 8.60
C TRP A 97 -9.94 -17.78 8.19
N PHE A 98 -10.29 -18.88 7.51
CA PHE A 98 -9.33 -19.96 7.17
C PHE A 98 -8.09 -19.45 6.43
N TRP A 99 -8.26 -18.49 5.50
CA TRP A 99 -7.15 -17.95 4.72
C TRP A 99 -6.25 -17.02 5.55
N VAL A 100 -6.80 -16.35 6.57
CA VAL A 100 -6.02 -15.55 7.52
C VAL A 100 -5.17 -16.46 8.42
N VAL A 101 -5.70 -17.62 8.81
CA VAL A 101 -4.93 -18.66 9.52
C VAL A 101 -3.78 -19.16 8.67
N PHE A 102 -4.02 -19.46 7.39
CA PHE A 102 -2.99 -19.88 6.45
C PHE A 102 -1.87 -18.83 6.28
N VAL A 103 -2.18 -17.54 6.33
CA VAL A 103 -1.19 -16.44 6.18
C VAL A 103 -0.34 -16.22 7.43
N GLN A 104 -0.77 -16.63 8.63
CA GLN A 104 -0.07 -16.40 9.90
C GLN A 104 1.44 -16.72 9.89
N PRO A 105 1.89 -17.93 9.48
CA PRO A 105 3.32 -18.27 9.52
C PRO A 105 4.16 -17.35 8.63
N TYR A 106 3.66 -17.03 7.43
CA TYR A 106 4.35 -16.17 6.47
C TYR A 106 4.45 -14.72 6.97
N GLY A 107 3.42 -14.23 7.68
CA GLY A 107 3.39 -12.87 8.23
C GLY A 107 4.48 -12.60 9.27
N THR A 108 5.01 -13.61 9.96
CA THR A 108 6.15 -13.44 10.88
C THR A 108 7.45 -13.18 10.10
N TYR A 109 7.72 -14.00 9.08
CA TYR A 109 8.91 -13.82 8.23
C TYR A 109 8.83 -12.54 7.40
N ALA A 110 7.63 -12.15 6.96
CA ALA A 110 7.38 -10.89 6.29
C ALA A 110 7.81 -9.67 7.13
N GLY A 111 7.70 -9.72 8.46
CA GLY A 111 8.19 -8.64 9.32
C GLY A 111 9.69 -8.38 9.13
N PHE A 112 10.52 -9.44 9.10
CA PHE A 112 11.95 -9.32 8.86
C PHE A 112 12.26 -8.84 7.43
N ALA A 113 11.56 -9.38 6.44
CA ALA A 113 11.71 -8.97 5.05
C ALA A 113 11.31 -7.50 4.83
N MET A 114 10.31 -7.00 5.55
CA MET A 114 9.90 -5.59 5.51
C MET A 114 11.01 -4.67 6.02
N VAL A 115 11.62 -5.00 7.17
CA VAL A 115 12.72 -4.22 7.74
C VAL A 115 13.96 -4.27 6.83
N ALA A 116 14.31 -5.45 6.32
CA ALA A 116 15.43 -5.62 5.40
C ALA A 116 15.21 -4.85 4.09
N GLY A 117 14.00 -4.91 3.53
CA GLY A 117 13.61 -4.17 2.32
C GLY A 117 13.71 -2.66 2.52
N LEU A 118 13.27 -2.15 3.68
CA LEU A 118 13.39 -0.73 4.02
C LEU A 118 14.85 -0.29 4.19
N ALA A 119 15.69 -1.12 4.83
CA ALA A 119 17.09 -0.79 5.07
C ALA A 119 17.95 -0.78 3.79
N ALA A 120 17.48 -1.44 2.72
CA ALA A 120 18.19 -1.55 1.45
C ALA A 120 17.72 -0.54 0.38
N LEU A 121 16.69 0.27 0.68
CA LEU A 121 16.16 1.36 -0.15
C LEU A 121 16.89 2.67 0.13
#